data_AF-A0A4Q7YMH5-F1
#
_entry.id   AF-A0A4Q7YMH5-F1
#
_cell.length_a   1.000
_cell.length_b   1.000
_cell.length_c   1.000
_cell.angle_alpha   90.00
_cell.angle_beta   90.00
_cell.angle_gamma   90.00
#
_symmetry.space_group_name_H-M   'P 1'
#
loop_
_entity.id
_entity.type
_entity.pdbx_description
1 polymer ?
#
loop_
_entity_poly.entity_id
_entity_poly.type
_entity_poly.pdbx_seq_one_letter_code
_entity_poly.pdbx_strand_id
1 'polypeptide(L)'
;MTSPLVAIFDCDHVPTRSFLQVTAGWFLKDRKLGMLQTPHHFYSPDPFERNLGSYRTVPNEGELFYRLLQDGNDLWNATFFCGSCAVLRRSALDEIGGIAVETVTEDAHTSLRMQMRGWNTAYINRPQAAGLATESLSAHVGQRIRWARGMIQILRTDNPLFARGLKLAQRLCYFNAMVHFLYALPRLIFLTAPLVYMLFGLRNIPGLWITIAAYAIPHLVLSTLTNSRLQGKYRYSFWNEIYETVLAPYILGPTLLALANPKLGKFNVTAKGGVVKNRYFDKTIARPYGVMLLFNYLGLAVAPWRFFVLNADHKGAVLMNVFWIIFNCVIIGTANSVAVEAQQRRGSVRLNRSMIVSIRTLNGAAISGISSDLSLGGGAISLEQATTLEQGA
;
A
#
# COMPACT_ATOMS: atom_id res chain seq x y z
N MET A 1 -34.10 -1.33 -9.57
CA MET A 1 -33.14 -2.26 -10.23
C MET A 1 -33.32 -3.66 -9.62
N THR A 2 -33.45 -4.72 -10.43
CA THR A 2 -33.84 -6.09 -10.02
C THR A 2 -32.72 -7.14 -10.16
N SER A 3 -31.51 -6.77 -10.56
CA SER A 3 -30.41 -7.72 -10.81
C SER A 3 -29.94 -8.42 -9.51
N PRO A 4 -29.74 -9.75 -9.51
CA PRO A 4 -29.29 -10.51 -8.33
C PRO A 4 -27.82 -10.26 -7.95
N LEU A 5 -27.02 -9.75 -8.88
CA LEU A 5 -25.60 -9.44 -8.68
C LEU A 5 -25.32 -7.96 -8.97
N VAL A 6 -24.34 -7.41 -8.25
CA VAL A 6 -23.84 -6.04 -8.39
C VAL A 6 -22.33 -6.10 -8.60
N ALA A 7 -21.84 -5.58 -9.72
CA ALA A 7 -20.41 -5.39 -9.93
C ALA A 7 -20.03 -3.94 -9.57
N ILE A 8 -18.94 -3.76 -8.83
CA ILE A 8 -18.48 -2.46 -8.37
C ILE A 8 -17.07 -2.18 -8.92
N PHE A 9 -16.92 -1.02 -9.56
CA PHE A 9 -15.65 -0.51 -10.07
C PHE A 9 -15.52 0.97 -9.75
N ASP A 10 -14.33 1.40 -9.34
CA ASP A 10 -13.99 2.81 -9.31
C ASP A 10 -13.89 3.39 -10.72
N CYS A 11 -14.05 4.70 -10.84
CA CYS A 11 -14.07 5.42 -12.11
C CYS A 11 -12.78 5.26 -12.95
N ASP A 12 -11.66 4.94 -12.29
CA ASP A 12 -10.36 4.74 -12.91
C ASP A 12 -10.03 3.25 -13.18
N HIS A 13 -10.83 2.32 -12.66
CA HIS A 13 -10.65 0.89 -12.89
C HIS A 13 -11.33 0.45 -14.18
N VAL A 14 -10.52 0.10 -15.19
CA VAL A 14 -10.99 -0.41 -16.48
C VAL A 14 -11.06 -1.95 -16.44
N PRO A 15 -12.25 -2.56 -16.46
CA PRO A 15 -12.38 -4.01 -16.43
C PRO A 15 -12.01 -4.68 -17.76
N THR A 16 -11.53 -5.91 -17.69
CA THR A 16 -11.36 -6.78 -18.85
C THR A 16 -12.72 -7.34 -19.27
N ARG A 17 -12.84 -7.70 -20.56
CA ARG A 17 -14.06 -8.32 -21.09
C ARG A 17 -14.43 -9.64 -20.39
N SER A 18 -13.44 -10.33 -19.84
CA SER A 18 -13.62 -11.61 -19.15
C SER A 18 -14.09 -11.48 -17.70
N PHE A 19 -14.18 -10.26 -17.13
CA PHE A 19 -14.46 -10.08 -15.70
C PHE A 19 -15.70 -10.86 -15.22
N LEU A 20 -16.86 -10.69 -15.86
CA LEU A 20 -18.08 -11.40 -15.45
C LEU A 20 -18.03 -12.89 -15.78
N GLN A 21 -17.33 -13.28 -16.85
CA GLN A 21 -17.19 -14.69 -17.26
C GLN A 21 -16.44 -15.50 -16.20
N VAL A 22 -15.43 -14.91 -15.57
CA VAL A 22 -14.62 -15.61 -14.54
C VAL A 22 -15.20 -15.49 -13.13
N THR A 23 -16.08 -14.52 -12.87
CA THR A 23 -16.61 -14.25 -11.52
C THR A 23 -18.03 -14.74 -11.29
N ALA A 24 -18.96 -14.52 -12.22
CA ALA A 24 -20.40 -14.71 -11.96
C ALA A 24 -20.78 -16.18 -11.69
N GLY A 25 -20.10 -17.14 -12.32
CA GLY A 25 -20.39 -18.57 -12.17
C GLY A 25 -20.24 -19.09 -10.73
N TRP A 26 -19.38 -18.47 -9.93
CA TRP A 26 -19.15 -18.89 -8.55
C TRP A 26 -20.37 -18.69 -7.65
N PHE A 27 -21.21 -17.69 -7.94
CA PHE A 27 -22.46 -17.44 -7.22
C PHE A 27 -23.55 -18.48 -7.52
N LEU A 28 -23.40 -19.27 -8.58
CA LEU A 28 -24.25 -20.42 -8.87
C LEU A 28 -23.78 -21.65 -8.11
N LYS A 29 -22.45 -21.84 -8.03
CA LYS A 29 -21.82 -22.96 -7.32
C LYS A 29 -22.02 -22.86 -5.81
N ASP A 30 -21.77 -21.70 -5.23
CA ASP A 30 -22.00 -21.42 -3.81
C ASP A 30 -23.15 -20.43 -3.63
N ARG A 31 -24.29 -20.96 -3.16
CA ARG A 31 -25.50 -20.16 -2.88
C ARG A 31 -25.30 -19.20 -1.71
N LYS A 32 -24.34 -19.46 -0.83
CA LYS A 32 -23.95 -18.60 0.31
C LYS A 32 -22.77 -17.69 -0.02
N LEU A 33 -22.27 -17.66 -1.25
CA LEU A 33 -21.30 -16.66 -1.68
C LEU A 33 -21.95 -15.27 -1.72
N GLY A 34 -21.53 -14.39 -0.81
CA GLY A 34 -21.98 -13.01 -0.71
C GLY A 34 -21.15 -12.06 -1.56
N MET A 35 -19.83 -12.29 -1.67
CA MET A 35 -18.91 -11.40 -2.38
C MET A 35 -17.74 -12.17 -3.00
N LEU A 36 -17.33 -11.75 -4.20
CA LEU A 36 -16.14 -12.24 -4.88
C LEU A 36 -15.26 -11.06 -5.29
N GLN A 37 -14.01 -11.04 -4.80
CA GLN A 37 -13.02 -10.00 -5.05
C GLN A 37 -11.96 -10.47 -6.06
N THR A 38 -11.51 -9.56 -6.92
CA THR A 38 -10.33 -9.75 -7.79
C THR A 38 -9.23 -8.72 -7.44
N PRO A 39 -7.94 -8.97 -7.76
CA PRO A 39 -6.86 -8.04 -7.47
C PRO A 39 -7.10 -6.62 -8.00
N HIS A 40 -6.68 -5.62 -7.23
CA HIS A 40 -6.41 -4.30 -7.81
C HIS A 40 -5.05 -4.37 -8.50
N HIS A 41 -5.04 -4.14 -9.80
CA HIS A 41 -3.82 -4.01 -10.58
C HIS A 41 -3.71 -2.58 -11.07
N PHE A 42 -2.55 -1.96 -10.90
CA PHE A 42 -2.33 -0.59 -11.37
C PHE A 42 -1.43 -0.60 -12.60
N TYR A 43 -1.86 0.11 -13.64
CA TYR A 43 -1.07 0.25 -14.86
C TYR A 43 -0.22 1.51 -14.90
N SER A 44 -0.32 2.35 -13.87
CA SER A 44 0.57 3.49 -13.61
C SER A 44 1.46 3.21 -12.40
N PRO A 45 2.68 3.79 -12.35
CA PRO A 45 3.55 3.68 -11.19
C PRO A 45 2.95 4.41 -9.98
N ASP A 46 3.09 3.83 -8.79
CA ASP A 46 2.88 4.58 -7.56
C ASP A 46 4.02 5.61 -7.33
N PRO A 47 3.86 6.56 -6.38
CA PRO A 47 4.88 7.56 -6.13
C PRO A 47 6.24 7.00 -5.70
N PHE A 48 6.30 5.86 -5.01
CA PHE A 48 7.56 5.22 -4.65
C PHE A 48 8.27 4.66 -5.89
N GLU A 49 7.54 3.91 -6.72
CA GLU A 49 8.04 3.36 -7.97
C GLU A 49 8.55 4.47 -8.90
N ARG A 50 7.80 5.56 -9.00
CA ARG A 50 8.12 6.70 -9.84
C ARG A 50 9.30 7.50 -9.32
N ASN A 51 9.27 7.91 -8.04
CA ASN A 51 10.24 8.86 -7.49
C ASN A 51 11.60 8.19 -7.22
N LEU A 52 11.62 6.86 -7.03
CA LEU A 52 12.85 6.07 -6.89
C LEU A 52 13.28 5.37 -8.19
N GLY A 53 12.56 5.55 -9.30
CA GLY A 53 12.92 4.93 -10.58
C GLY A 53 12.89 3.40 -10.59
N SER A 54 11.97 2.81 -9.83
CA SER A 54 11.86 1.36 -9.60
C SER A 54 10.62 0.70 -10.22
N TYR A 55 9.88 1.45 -11.05
CA TYR A 55 8.69 0.96 -11.74
C TYR A 55 8.97 -0.32 -12.54
N ARG A 56 8.19 -1.38 -12.28
CA ARG A 56 8.30 -2.73 -12.88
C ARG A 56 9.58 -3.51 -12.54
N THR A 57 10.50 -2.97 -11.74
CA THR A 57 11.68 -3.70 -11.25
C THR A 57 11.51 -4.14 -9.80
N VAL A 58 10.80 -3.33 -9.01
CA VAL A 58 10.39 -3.64 -7.64
C VAL A 58 8.86 -3.82 -7.63
N PRO A 59 8.33 -4.86 -6.96
CA PRO A 59 6.89 -5.01 -6.77
C PRO A 59 6.27 -3.80 -6.06
N ASN A 60 5.12 -3.36 -6.55
CA ASN A 60 4.32 -2.29 -5.93
C ASN A 60 3.92 -2.65 -4.49
N GLU A 61 3.68 -1.64 -3.65
CA GLU A 61 3.22 -1.81 -2.26
C GLU A 61 1.99 -2.74 -2.15
N GLY A 62 1.00 -2.59 -3.02
CA GLY A 62 -0.22 -3.38 -2.99
C GLY A 62 -0.06 -4.85 -3.40
N GLU A 63 1.02 -5.23 -4.09
CA GLU A 63 1.19 -6.60 -4.62
C GLU A 63 1.27 -7.64 -3.49
N LEU A 64 1.90 -7.33 -2.36
CA LEU A 64 1.92 -8.22 -1.20
C LEU A 64 0.51 -8.60 -0.73
N PHE A 65 -0.36 -7.59 -0.63
CA PHE A 65 -1.72 -7.77 -0.16
C PHE A 65 -2.56 -8.56 -1.16
N TYR A 66 -2.57 -8.15 -2.42
CA TYR A 66 -3.42 -8.78 -3.43
C TYR A 66 -2.90 -10.13 -3.90
N ARG A 67 -1.59 -10.39 -3.91
CA ARG A 67 -1.07 -11.68 -4.40
C ARG A 67 -0.94 -12.77 -3.36
N LEU A 68 -0.65 -12.39 -2.11
CA LEU A 68 -0.36 -13.36 -1.05
C LEU A 68 -1.38 -13.30 0.07
N LEU A 69 -1.64 -12.11 0.62
CA LEU A 69 -2.48 -12.01 1.82
C LEU A 69 -3.96 -12.27 1.54
N GLN A 70 -4.55 -11.69 0.49
CA GLN A 70 -5.95 -11.92 0.13
C GLN A 70 -6.20 -13.38 -0.27
N ASP A 71 -5.27 -13.99 -1.00
CA ASP A 71 -5.30 -15.41 -1.35
C ASP A 71 -5.19 -16.29 -0.08
N GLY A 72 -4.32 -15.93 0.85
CA GLY A 72 -4.22 -16.60 2.16
C GLY A 72 -5.46 -16.41 3.04
N ASN A 73 -6.13 -15.26 2.96
CA ASN A 73 -7.38 -15.02 3.69
C ASN A 73 -8.56 -15.77 3.07
N ASP A 74 -8.55 -15.99 1.75
CA ASP A 74 -9.56 -16.78 1.04
C ASP A 74 -9.60 -18.23 1.54
N LEU A 75 -8.44 -18.84 1.83
CA LEU A 75 -8.35 -20.15 2.47
C LEU A 75 -9.20 -20.24 3.75
N TRP A 76 -9.30 -19.14 4.49
CA TRP A 76 -10.04 -19.04 5.74
C TRP A 76 -11.44 -18.45 5.59
N ASN A 77 -11.94 -18.32 4.35
CA ASN A 77 -13.20 -17.66 4.02
C ASN A 77 -13.25 -16.26 4.65
N ALA A 78 -12.21 -15.46 4.45
CA ALA A 78 -12.00 -14.16 5.09
C ALA A 78 -11.53 -13.08 4.09
N THR A 79 -11.88 -13.24 2.80
CA THR A 79 -11.57 -12.26 1.76
C THR A 79 -12.28 -10.94 2.02
N PHE A 80 -11.52 -9.84 1.95
CA PHE A 80 -12.06 -8.48 2.11
C PHE A 80 -12.61 -7.94 0.79
N PHE A 81 -13.68 -7.14 0.90
CA PHE A 81 -14.09 -6.27 -0.20
C PHE A 81 -13.23 -5.02 -0.17
N CYS A 82 -12.60 -4.69 -1.31
CA CYS A 82 -11.65 -3.59 -1.44
C CYS A 82 -12.22 -2.39 -2.23
N GLY A 83 -13.53 -2.20 -2.24
CA GLY A 83 -14.19 -1.03 -2.83
C GLY A 83 -14.39 -1.08 -4.35
N SER A 84 -13.55 -1.84 -5.06
CA SER A 84 -13.60 -2.00 -6.51
C SER A 84 -13.17 -3.40 -6.93
N CYS A 85 -13.42 -3.77 -8.18
CA CYS A 85 -13.03 -5.04 -8.80
C CYS A 85 -13.70 -6.26 -8.13
N ALA A 86 -14.95 -6.09 -7.70
CA ALA A 86 -15.72 -7.11 -6.99
C ALA A 86 -17.13 -7.30 -7.54
N VAL A 87 -17.66 -8.50 -7.35
CA VAL A 87 -19.08 -8.83 -7.56
C VAL A 87 -19.70 -9.17 -6.21
N LEU A 88 -20.86 -8.60 -5.91
CA LEU A 88 -21.59 -8.81 -4.68
C LEU A 88 -22.98 -9.37 -4.99
N ARG A 89 -23.46 -10.27 -4.14
CA ARG A 89 -24.83 -10.76 -4.17
C ARG A 89 -25.75 -9.71 -3.57
N ARG A 90 -26.77 -9.29 -4.32
CA ARG A 90 -27.73 -8.27 -3.90
C ARG A 90 -28.45 -8.66 -2.60
N SER A 91 -28.96 -9.88 -2.51
CA SER A 91 -29.68 -10.32 -1.30
C SER A 91 -28.80 -10.31 -0.04
N ALA A 92 -27.50 -10.58 -0.18
CA ALA A 92 -26.56 -10.51 0.93
C ALA A 92 -26.29 -9.05 1.36
N LEU A 93 -26.22 -8.12 0.41
CA LEU A 93 -26.15 -6.68 0.70
C LEU A 93 -27.43 -6.17 1.36
N ASP A 94 -28.61 -6.53 0.83
CA ASP A 94 -29.90 -6.09 1.36
C ASP A 94 -30.09 -6.58 2.81
N GLU A 95 -29.63 -7.80 3.14
CA GLU A 95 -29.70 -8.36 4.51
C GLU A 95 -28.90 -7.56 5.55
N ILE A 96 -27.78 -6.95 5.13
CA ILE A 96 -26.95 -6.12 6.02
C ILE A 96 -27.31 -4.64 5.96
N GLY A 97 -28.33 -4.25 5.18
CA GLY A 97 -28.76 -2.85 5.04
C GLY A 97 -28.02 -2.07 3.96
N GLY A 98 -27.33 -2.74 3.04
CA GLY A 98 -26.56 -2.13 1.95
C GLY A 98 -25.06 -2.02 2.25
N ILE A 99 -24.42 -0.99 1.71
CA ILE A 99 -23.00 -0.69 1.97
C ILE A 99 -22.88 -0.08 3.38
N ALA A 100 -21.92 -0.57 4.17
CA ALA A 100 -21.71 -0.16 5.57
C ALA A 100 -20.97 1.19 5.68
N VAL A 101 -21.71 2.30 5.62
CA VAL A 101 -21.18 3.68 5.56
C VAL A 101 -20.79 4.28 6.92
N GLU A 102 -20.83 3.51 8.00
CA GLU A 102 -20.53 3.97 9.36
C GLU A 102 -19.04 4.27 9.58
N THR A 103 -18.17 3.71 8.73
CA THR A 103 -16.72 3.93 8.75
C THR A 103 -16.25 4.49 7.41
N VAL A 104 -15.06 5.10 7.39
CA VAL A 104 -14.47 5.65 6.14
C VAL A 104 -13.89 4.59 5.20
N THR A 105 -14.01 3.32 5.58
CA THR A 105 -13.63 2.13 4.79
C THR A 105 -14.85 1.22 4.71
N GLU A 106 -15.88 1.75 4.06
CA GLU A 106 -17.19 1.12 3.94
C GLU A 106 -17.11 -0.24 3.25
N ASP A 107 -16.11 -0.43 2.39
CA ASP A 107 -15.84 -1.65 1.66
C ASP A 107 -15.48 -2.82 2.57
N ALA A 108 -14.39 -2.70 3.32
CA ALA A 108 -13.93 -3.72 4.25
C ALA A 108 -15.00 -3.98 5.32
N HIS A 109 -15.67 -2.91 5.78
CA HIS A 109 -16.76 -3.00 6.75
C HIS A 109 -17.95 -3.79 6.22
N THR A 110 -18.34 -3.58 4.96
CA THR A 110 -19.40 -4.34 4.28
C THR A 110 -19.08 -5.82 4.26
N SER A 111 -17.86 -6.20 3.86
CA SER A 111 -17.47 -7.63 3.83
C SER A 111 -17.53 -8.28 5.22
N LEU A 112 -17.08 -7.58 6.27
CA LEU A 112 -17.17 -8.05 7.65
C LEU A 112 -18.62 -8.30 8.06
N ARG A 113 -19.52 -7.35 7.78
CA ARG A 113 -20.94 -7.45 8.10
C ARG A 113 -21.61 -8.62 7.37
N MET A 114 -21.28 -8.85 6.10
CA MET A 114 -21.76 -10.01 5.35
C MET A 114 -21.32 -11.32 6.04
N GLN A 115 -20.06 -11.42 6.45
CA GLN A 115 -19.55 -12.61 7.13
C GLN A 115 -20.14 -12.82 8.52
N MET A 116 -20.40 -11.75 9.28
CA MET A 116 -21.11 -11.83 10.55
C MET A 116 -22.54 -12.38 10.40
N ARG A 117 -23.12 -12.30 9.20
CA ARG A 117 -24.41 -12.92 8.83
C ARG A 117 -24.26 -14.31 8.19
N GLY A 118 -23.05 -14.86 8.15
CA GLY A 118 -22.77 -16.21 7.64
C GLY A 118 -22.70 -16.30 6.11
N TRP A 119 -22.53 -15.18 5.41
CA TRP A 119 -22.19 -15.20 3.98
C TRP A 119 -20.71 -15.51 3.79
N ASN A 120 -20.40 -16.29 2.75
CA ASN A 120 -19.03 -16.56 2.32
C ASN A 120 -18.49 -15.42 1.48
N THR A 121 -17.19 -15.22 1.52
CA THR A 121 -16.45 -14.33 0.61
C THR A 121 -15.37 -15.12 -0.09
N ALA A 122 -15.10 -14.76 -1.35
CA ALA A 122 -14.12 -15.47 -2.17
C ALA A 122 -13.15 -14.52 -2.88
N TYR A 123 -11.94 -14.99 -3.14
CA TYR A 123 -10.92 -14.30 -3.91
C TYR A 123 -10.54 -15.08 -5.16
N ILE A 124 -10.37 -14.38 -6.28
CA ILE A 124 -9.69 -14.94 -7.46
C ILE A 124 -8.43 -14.12 -7.70
N ASN A 125 -7.26 -14.73 -7.48
CA ASN A 125 -5.94 -14.11 -7.69
C ASN A 125 -5.58 -13.98 -9.19
N ARG A 126 -6.44 -13.32 -9.95
CA ARG A 126 -6.26 -13.01 -11.36
C ARG A 126 -6.73 -11.58 -11.63
N PRO A 127 -5.85 -10.66 -12.03
CA PRO A 127 -6.25 -9.31 -12.39
C PRO A 127 -7.33 -9.33 -13.49
N GLN A 128 -8.47 -8.68 -13.23
CA GLN A 128 -9.59 -8.55 -14.18
C GLN A 128 -10.00 -7.09 -14.38
N ALA A 129 -9.28 -6.15 -13.78
CA ALA A 129 -9.38 -4.73 -14.07
C ALA A 129 -8.02 -4.08 -13.80
N ALA A 130 -7.79 -2.93 -14.42
CA ALA A 130 -6.58 -2.15 -14.21
C ALA A 130 -6.94 -0.70 -13.88
N GLY A 131 -6.40 -0.17 -12.78
CA GLY A 131 -6.66 1.18 -12.27
C GLY A 131 -5.44 2.11 -12.32
N LEU A 132 -5.62 3.34 -11.84
CA LEU A 132 -4.55 4.32 -11.71
C LEU A 132 -4.06 4.39 -10.26
N ALA A 133 -2.75 4.22 -10.06
CA ALA A 133 -2.10 4.55 -8.81
C ALA A 133 -2.14 6.07 -8.55
N THR A 134 -2.01 6.45 -7.29
CA THR A 134 -2.05 7.85 -6.84
C THR A 134 -0.98 8.72 -7.51
N GLU A 135 -1.38 9.90 -7.97
CA GLU A 135 -0.54 10.78 -8.79
C GLU A 135 0.58 11.50 -8.03
N SER A 136 0.49 11.64 -6.70
CA SER A 136 1.51 12.24 -5.85
C SER A 136 1.67 11.47 -4.55
N LEU A 137 2.82 11.63 -3.89
CA LEU A 137 3.08 11.10 -2.56
C LEU A 137 2.08 11.65 -1.54
N SER A 138 1.73 12.93 -1.63
CA SER A 138 0.72 13.54 -0.76
C SER A 138 -0.66 12.90 -0.91
N ALA A 139 -1.08 12.58 -2.14
CA ALA A 139 -2.32 11.86 -2.40
C ALA A 139 -2.25 10.41 -1.89
N HIS A 140 -1.10 9.75 -2.06
CA HIS A 140 -0.84 8.41 -1.55
C HIS A 140 -0.96 8.34 -0.02
N VAL A 141 -0.26 9.24 0.68
CA VAL A 141 -0.35 9.40 2.13
C VAL A 141 -1.79 9.68 2.56
N GLY A 142 -2.49 10.59 1.88
CA GLY A 142 -3.89 10.90 2.16
C GLY A 142 -4.83 9.69 2.04
N GLN A 143 -4.62 8.83 1.03
CA GLN A 143 -5.38 7.59 0.88
C GLN A 143 -5.09 6.61 2.03
N ARG A 144 -3.81 6.41 2.37
CA ARG A 144 -3.40 5.49 3.44
C ARG A 144 -3.83 5.96 4.84
N ILE A 145 -3.88 7.26 5.10
CA ILE A 145 -4.49 7.83 6.31
C ILE A 145 -5.95 7.40 6.45
N ARG A 146 -6.72 7.48 5.35
CA ARG A 146 -8.15 7.08 5.34
C ARG A 146 -8.30 5.61 5.66
N TRP A 147 -7.53 4.76 4.99
CA TRP A 147 -7.56 3.31 5.21
C TRP A 147 -7.19 2.94 6.64
N ALA A 148 -6.08 3.51 7.15
CA ALA A 148 -5.63 3.28 8.52
C ALA A 148 -6.69 3.69 9.54
N ARG A 149 -7.28 4.87 9.36
CA ARG A 149 -8.36 5.35 10.23
C ARG A 149 -9.58 4.43 10.18
N GLY A 150 -10.06 4.09 8.99
CA GLY A 150 -11.27 3.28 8.82
C GLY A 150 -11.13 1.88 9.42
N MET A 151 -9.98 1.24 9.21
CA MET A 151 -9.72 -0.10 9.78
C MET A 151 -9.71 -0.08 11.32
N ILE A 152 -9.16 0.98 11.94
CA ILE A 152 -9.23 1.15 13.40
C ILE A 152 -10.64 1.53 13.88
N GLN A 153 -11.42 2.27 13.08
CA GLN A 153 -12.84 2.49 13.38
C GLN A 153 -13.58 1.16 13.44
N ILE A 154 -13.43 0.28 12.44
CA ILE A 154 -14.06 -1.04 12.43
C ILE A 154 -13.62 -1.88 13.65
N LEU A 155 -12.33 -1.86 13.97
CA LEU A 155 -11.80 -2.55 15.16
C LEU A 155 -12.49 -2.10 16.45
N ARG A 156 -12.83 -0.82 16.55
CA ARG A 156 -13.49 -0.23 17.73
C ARG A 156 -15.00 -0.36 17.73
N THR A 157 -15.65 -0.27 16.57
CA THR A 157 -17.11 -0.31 16.47
C THR A 157 -17.63 -1.74 16.53
N ASP A 158 -17.05 -2.65 15.76
CA ASP A 158 -17.55 -4.02 15.61
C ASP A 158 -16.66 -5.05 16.29
N ASN A 159 -15.37 -4.76 16.40
CA ASN A 159 -14.34 -5.62 16.97
C ASN A 159 -14.43 -7.09 16.51
N PRO A 160 -13.71 -7.47 15.43
CA PRO A 160 -13.83 -8.79 14.85
C PRO A 160 -13.49 -9.92 15.83
N LEU A 161 -12.66 -9.69 16.86
CA LEU A 161 -12.33 -10.72 17.85
C LEU A 161 -13.56 -11.19 18.64
N PHE A 162 -14.54 -10.32 18.87
CA PHE A 162 -15.73 -10.61 19.69
C PHE A 162 -17.05 -10.53 18.92
N ALA A 163 -17.02 -10.10 17.66
CA ALA A 163 -18.18 -10.05 16.78
C ALA A 163 -18.90 -11.41 16.68
N ARG A 164 -20.23 -11.46 16.79
CA ARG A 164 -21.00 -12.70 16.64
C ARG A 164 -21.03 -13.15 15.17
N GLY A 165 -21.17 -14.45 14.93
CA GLY A 165 -21.30 -15.03 13.58
C GLY A 165 -19.99 -15.35 12.84
N LEU A 166 -18.83 -14.90 13.34
CA LEU A 166 -17.52 -15.20 12.76
C LEU A 166 -16.88 -16.47 13.34
N LYS A 167 -16.25 -17.25 12.46
CA LYS A 167 -15.35 -18.37 12.83
C LYS A 167 -14.01 -17.83 13.34
N LEU A 168 -13.31 -18.61 14.17
CA LEU A 168 -12.02 -18.20 14.75
C LEU A 168 -11.01 -17.71 13.69
N ALA A 169 -10.86 -18.44 12.59
CA ALA A 169 -9.95 -18.05 11.52
C ALA A 169 -10.31 -16.68 10.90
N GLN A 170 -11.61 -16.44 10.63
CA GLN A 170 -12.10 -15.15 10.16
C GLN A 170 -11.79 -14.03 11.16
N ARG A 171 -12.02 -14.26 12.45
CA ARG A 171 -11.70 -13.29 13.51
C ARG A 171 -10.23 -12.89 13.45
N LEU A 172 -9.33 -13.86 13.32
CA LEU A 172 -7.88 -13.63 13.27
C LEU A 172 -7.47 -12.88 11.98
N CYS A 173 -8.03 -13.24 10.82
CA CYS A 173 -7.77 -12.54 9.56
C CYS A 173 -8.18 -11.05 9.64
N TYR A 174 -9.42 -10.77 10.05
CA TYR A 174 -9.91 -9.39 10.18
C TYR A 174 -9.16 -8.63 11.28
N PHE A 175 -8.91 -9.27 12.43
CA PHE A 175 -8.15 -8.65 13.51
C PHE A 175 -6.74 -8.27 13.05
N ASN A 176 -6.02 -9.20 12.41
CA ASN A 176 -4.69 -8.97 11.86
C ASN A 176 -4.67 -7.78 10.89
N ALA A 177 -5.62 -7.73 9.95
CA ALA A 177 -5.72 -6.64 8.98
C ALA A 177 -5.95 -5.28 9.65
N MET A 178 -6.75 -5.23 10.71
CA MET A 178 -7.04 -3.98 11.42
C MET A 178 -5.88 -3.52 12.31
N VAL A 179 -5.30 -4.43 13.12
CA VAL A 179 -4.19 -4.06 14.02
C VAL A 179 -2.89 -3.76 13.27
N HIS A 180 -2.74 -4.27 12.04
CA HIS A 180 -1.61 -3.92 11.18
C HIS A 180 -1.42 -2.40 11.09
N PHE A 181 -2.50 -1.62 10.97
CA PHE A 181 -2.42 -0.15 10.87
C PHE A 181 -1.91 0.56 12.14
N LEU A 182 -1.69 -0.17 13.24
CA LEU A 182 -1.01 0.33 14.43
C LEU A 182 0.52 0.27 14.31
N TYR A 183 1.10 -0.21 13.21
CA TYR A 183 2.55 -0.28 13.00
C TYR A 183 3.26 1.06 13.15
N ALA A 184 2.55 2.17 12.94
CA ALA A 184 3.12 3.51 13.02
C ALA A 184 3.77 3.79 14.38
N LEU A 185 3.16 3.30 15.46
CA LEU A 185 3.68 3.47 16.81
C LEU A 185 5.04 2.76 17.00
N PRO A 186 5.15 1.42 16.83
CA PRO A 186 6.44 0.76 16.95
C PRO A 186 7.46 1.25 15.93
N ARG A 187 7.04 1.65 14.72
CA ARG A 187 7.95 2.22 13.70
C ARG A 187 8.62 3.50 14.20
N LEU A 188 7.86 4.46 14.71
CA LEU A 188 8.43 5.71 15.26
C LEU A 188 9.24 5.48 16.53
N ILE A 189 8.85 4.51 17.38
CA ILE A 189 9.64 4.09 18.53
C ILE A 189 11.00 3.55 18.07
N PHE A 190 11.07 2.63 17.10
CA PHE A 190 12.33 2.07 16.63
C PHE A 190 13.24 3.11 15.95
N LEU A 191 12.67 4.09 15.24
CA LEU A 191 13.44 5.18 14.63
C LEU A 191 14.05 6.16 15.66
N THR A 192 13.53 6.16 16.90
CA THR A 192 13.96 7.10 17.95
C THR A 192 14.61 6.41 19.16
N ALA A 193 14.41 5.11 19.36
CA ALA A 193 14.89 4.37 20.51
C ALA A 193 16.41 4.48 20.73
N PRO A 194 17.27 4.39 19.70
CA PRO A 194 18.72 4.55 19.89
C PRO A 194 19.12 5.95 20.38
N LEU A 195 18.32 6.97 20.05
CA LEU A 195 18.58 8.37 20.40
C LEU A 195 18.38 8.64 21.88
N VAL A 196 17.54 7.85 22.56
CA VAL A 196 17.33 8.01 24.01
C VAL A 196 18.63 7.76 24.77
N TYR A 197 19.35 6.69 24.43
CA TYR A 197 20.68 6.42 24.96
C TYR A 197 21.70 7.43 24.43
N MET A 198 21.70 7.71 23.13
CA MET A 198 22.73 8.52 22.50
C MET A 198 22.69 10.01 22.88
N LEU A 199 21.52 10.59 23.12
CA LEU A 199 21.39 12.01 23.48
C LEU A 199 21.32 12.18 25.00
N PHE A 200 20.51 11.36 25.69
CA PHE A 200 20.21 11.57 27.12
C PHE A 200 20.97 10.62 28.06
N GLY A 201 21.63 9.58 27.53
CA GLY A 201 22.34 8.59 28.36
C GLY A 201 21.41 7.66 29.13
N LEU A 202 20.11 7.68 28.82
CA LEU A 202 19.10 6.86 29.46
C LEU A 202 19.11 5.46 28.84
N ARG A 203 19.09 4.42 29.69
CA ARG A 203 19.12 3.02 29.25
C ARG A 203 17.70 2.52 29.04
N ASN A 204 17.34 2.25 27.79
CA ASN A 204 16.01 1.71 27.44
C ASN A 204 15.90 0.20 27.70
N ILE A 205 16.99 -0.54 27.49
CA ILE A 205 17.03 -2.00 27.64
C ILE A 205 18.11 -2.31 28.69
N PRO A 206 17.74 -2.84 29.87
CA PRO A 206 18.71 -3.27 30.85
C PRO A 206 19.41 -4.55 30.37
N GLY A 207 20.73 -4.61 30.54
CA GLY A 207 21.52 -5.80 30.19
C GLY A 207 22.84 -5.46 29.49
N LEU A 208 23.66 -6.50 29.30
CA LEU A 208 24.91 -6.37 28.58
C LEU A 208 24.63 -6.35 27.07
N TRP A 209 25.29 -5.46 26.33
CA TRP A 209 25.06 -5.30 24.90
C TRP A 209 25.27 -6.61 24.11
N ILE A 210 26.19 -7.47 24.55
CA ILE A 210 26.47 -8.76 23.89
C ILE A 210 25.33 -9.77 24.08
N THR A 211 24.66 -9.78 25.24
CA THR A 211 23.54 -10.69 25.46
C THR A 211 22.35 -10.25 24.61
N ILE A 212 22.08 -8.94 24.56
CA ILE A 212 21.06 -8.38 23.67
C ILE A 212 21.37 -8.75 22.21
N ALA A 213 22.61 -8.58 21.76
CA ALA A 213 23.04 -8.94 20.41
C ALA A 213 22.85 -10.44 20.11
N ALA A 214 23.21 -11.30 21.06
CA ALA A 214 23.11 -12.75 20.92
C ALA A 214 21.67 -13.25 20.73
N TYR A 215 20.66 -12.55 21.25
CA TYR A 215 19.25 -12.86 20.98
C TYR A 215 18.70 -12.11 19.77
N ALA A 216 19.03 -10.81 19.63
CA ALA A 216 18.47 -9.96 18.59
C ALA A 216 18.95 -10.35 17.19
N ILE A 217 20.23 -10.64 17.00
CA ILE A 217 20.78 -10.93 15.67
C ILE A 217 20.18 -12.21 15.09
N PRO A 218 20.16 -13.37 15.79
CA PRO A 218 19.52 -14.56 15.26
C PRO A 218 18.04 -14.35 14.97
N HIS A 219 17.31 -13.64 15.85
CA HIS A 219 15.90 -13.34 15.63
C HIS A 219 15.67 -12.52 14.37
N LEU A 220 16.45 -11.46 14.14
CA LEU A 220 16.35 -10.60 12.96
C LEU A 220 16.70 -11.36 11.68
N VAL A 221 17.75 -12.18 11.71
CA VAL A 221 18.16 -13.00 10.57
C VAL A 221 17.08 -14.01 10.22
N LEU A 222 16.60 -14.79 11.20
CA LEU A 222 15.56 -15.81 10.97
C LEU A 222 14.25 -15.16 10.48
N SER A 223 13.82 -14.06 11.09
CA SER A 223 12.60 -13.36 10.68
C SER A 223 12.72 -12.79 9.25
N THR A 224 13.88 -12.21 8.90
CA THR A 224 14.13 -11.68 7.55
C THR A 224 14.19 -12.80 6.51
N LEU A 225 14.83 -13.93 6.83
CA LEU A 225 14.91 -15.09 5.93
C LEU A 225 13.53 -15.73 5.73
N THR A 226 12.74 -15.90 6.80
CA THR A 226 11.38 -16.42 6.69
C THR A 226 10.51 -15.50 5.85
N ASN A 227 10.56 -14.18 6.08
CA ASN A 227 9.83 -13.22 5.25
C ASN A 227 10.30 -13.27 3.79
N SER A 228 11.60 -13.28 3.53
CA SER A 228 12.13 -13.40 2.16
C SER A 228 11.65 -14.66 1.45
N ARG A 229 11.59 -15.81 2.16
CA ARG A 229 11.09 -17.07 1.60
C ARG A 229 9.58 -17.06 1.32
N LEU A 230 8.77 -16.48 2.21
CA LEU A 230 7.32 -16.49 2.09
C LEU A 230 6.79 -15.42 1.13
N GLN A 231 7.33 -14.20 1.20
CA GLN A 231 6.81 -13.03 0.50
C GLN A 231 7.79 -12.37 -0.48
N GLY A 232 9.03 -12.86 -0.61
CA GLY A 232 10.08 -12.21 -1.40
C GLY A 232 9.76 -11.97 -2.89
N LYS A 233 8.80 -12.71 -3.46
CA LYS A 233 8.30 -12.47 -4.83
C LYS A 233 7.45 -11.20 -4.95
N TYR A 234 6.80 -10.79 -3.86
CA TYR A 234 5.81 -9.71 -3.84
C TYR A 234 6.23 -8.53 -2.95
N ARG A 235 7.21 -8.73 -2.07
CA ARG A 235 7.82 -7.68 -1.26
C ARG A 235 9.27 -8.00 -0.96
N TYR A 236 10.17 -7.16 -1.48
CA TYR A 236 11.60 -7.30 -1.19
C TYR A 236 11.92 -6.90 0.25
N SER A 237 13.01 -7.44 0.79
CA SER A 237 13.50 -7.11 2.14
C SER A 237 13.77 -5.61 2.28
N PHE A 238 13.53 -5.06 3.47
CA PHE A 238 13.74 -3.64 3.82
C PHE A 238 12.80 -2.63 3.15
N TRP A 239 12.13 -3.01 2.06
CA TRP A 239 11.14 -2.15 1.41
C TRP A 239 9.93 -1.88 2.30
N ASN A 240 9.53 -2.86 3.12
CA ASN A 240 8.43 -2.67 4.06
C ASN A 240 8.74 -1.55 5.06
N GLU A 241 9.97 -1.48 5.53
CA GLU A 241 10.47 -0.49 6.48
C GLU A 241 10.47 0.91 5.86
N ILE A 242 10.77 1.03 4.56
CA ILE A 242 10.66 2.30 3.82
C ILE A 242 9.20 2.73 3.70
N TYR A 243 8.30 1.85 3.23
CA TYR A 243 6.87 2.16 3.08
C TYR A 243 6.25 2.58 4.42
N GLU A 244 6.50 1.81 5.48
CA GLU A 244 5.99 2.12 6.81
C GLU A 244 6.60 3.41 7.38
N THR A 245 7.88 3.70 7.14
CA THR A 245 8.53 4.93 7.62
C THR A 245 7.94 6.18 6.96
N VAL A 246 7.63 6.11 5.66
CA VAL A 246 6.96 7.21 4.95
C VAL A 246 5.57 7.47 5.55
N LEU A 247 4.82 6.43 5.88
CA LEU A 247 3.43 6.59 6.32
C LEU A 247 3.28 6.85 7.84
N ALA A 248 4.19 6.32 8.67
CA ALA A 248 4.06 6.31 10.13
C ALA A 248 3.80 7.68 10.77
N PRO A 249 4.49 8.77 10.40
CA PRO A 249 4.25 10.09 11.00
C PRO A 249 2.84 10.63 10.74
N TYR A 250 2.23 10.20 9.64
CA TYR A 250 0.95 10.71 9.17
C TYR A 250 -0.24 9.90 9.67
N ILE A 251 -0.09 8.58 9.80
CA ILE A 251 -1.19 7.71 10.19
C ILE A 251 -1.33 7.56 11.71
N LEU A 252 -0.27 7.78 12.49
CA LEU A 252 -0.30 7.58 13.95
C LEU A 252 -1.40 8.39 14.65
N GLY A 253 -1.47 9.70 14.38
CA GLY A 253 -2.50 10.56 14.98
C GLY A 253 -3.93 10.11 14.65
N PRO A 254 -4.26 9.93 13.35
CA PRO A 254 -5.56 9.40 12.93
C PRO A 254 -5.93 8.04 13.52
N THR A 255 -4.98 7.10 13.62
CA THR A 255 -5.26 5.76 14.18
C THR A 255 -5.45 5.81 15.69
N LEU A 256 -4.63 6.56 16.44
CA LEU A 256 -4.82 6.76 17.88
C LEU A 256 -6.13 7.47 18.20
N LEU A 257 -6.50 8.49 17.41
CA LEU A 257 -7.76 9.19 17.57
C LEU A 257 -8.95 8.26 17.33
N ALA A 258 -8.92 7.45 16.26
CA ALA A 258 -9.97 6.47 15.97
C ALA A 258 -10.04 5.39 17.06
N LEU A 259 -8.90 5.00 17.62
CA LEU A 259 -8.84 4.05 18.74
C LEU A 259 -9.49 4.63 20.00
N ALA A 260 -9.20 5.89 20.32
CA ALA A 260 -9.80 6.56 21.47
C ALA A 260 -11.31 6.81 21.25
N ASN A 261 -11.67 7.41 20.12
CA ASN A 261 -13.05 7.69 19.74
C ASN A 261 -13.25 7.59 18.21
N PRO A 262 -13.93 6.54 17.71
CA PRO A 262 -14.07 6.31 16.27
C PRO A 262 -14.91 7.38 15.56
N LYS A 263 -15.72 8.17 16.28
CA LYS A 263 -16.54 9.24 15.69
C LYS A 263 -15.76 10.53 15.44
N LEU A 264 -14.56 10.68 16.04
CA LEU A 264 -13.76 11.90 15.90
C LEU A 264 -12.86 11.86 14.65
N GLY A 265 -12.58 13.06 14.14
CA GLY A 265 -11.74 13.31 12.97
C GLY A 265 -12.55 13.67 11.73
N LYS A 266 -12.05 14.62 10.94
CA LYS A 266 -12.59 14.94 9.61
C LYS A 266 -11.60 14.44 8.56
N PHE A 267 -12.12 13.84 7.50
CA PHE A 267 -11.32 13.53 6.32
C PHE A 267 -11.51 14.67 5.33
N ASN A 268 -10.46 15.44 5.08
CA ASN A 268 -10.47 16.36 3.95
C ASN A 268 -10.06 15.60 2.70
N VAL A 269 -10.89 15.68 1.66
CA VAL A 269 -10.54 15.16 0.34
C VAL A 269 -9.28 15.88 -0.13
N THR A 270 -8.17 15.15 -0.21
CA THR A 270 -6.92 15.68 -0.79
C THR A 270 -7.19 16.02 -2.25
N ALA A 271 -6.72 17.19 -2.70
CA ALA A 271 -6.86 17.57 -4.10
C ALA A 271 -6.29 16.46 -5.00
N LYS A 272 -7.07 16.04 -6.00
CA LYS A 272 -6.57 15.17 -7.07
C LYS A 272 -5.54 15.99 -7.86
N GLY A 273 -4.26 15.79 -7.56
CA GLY A 273 -3.16 16.43 -8.28
C GLY A 273 -3.00 15.79 -9.65
N GLY A 274 -2.83 16.62 -10.68
CA GLY A 274 -2.62 16.23 -12.07
C GLY A 274 -1.14 16.23 -12.50
N VAL A 275 -0.91 16.52 -13.78
CA VAL A 275 0.41 16.65 -14.46
C VAL A 275 1.44 17.43 -13.62
N VAL A 276 2.49 16.75 -13.16
CA VAL A 276 3.65 17.35 -12.49
C VAL A 276 4.59 17.96 -13.53
N LYS A 277 4.39 19.24 -13.84
CA LYS A 277 5.16 19.94 -14.89
C LYS A 277 6.66 19.95 -14.64
N ASN A 278 7.13 20.08 -13.39
CA ASN A 278 8.55 20.15 -13.03
C ASN A 278 8.84 19.26 -11.84
N ARG A 279 10.04 18.68 -11.78
CA ARG A 279 10.52 17.96 -10.58
C ARG A 279 10.58 18.92 -9.40
N TYR A 280 10.03 18.54 -8.26
CA TYR A 280 10.06 19.36 -7.05
C TYR A 280 10.23 18.50 -5.79
N PHE A 281 10.68 19.13 -4.71
CA PHE A 281 10.76 18.49 -3.40
C PHE A 281 9.58 18.94 -2.54
N ASP A 282 8.70 18.01 -2.17
CA ASP A 282 7.55 18.31 -1.32
C ASP A 282 8.00 18.53 0.12
N LYS A 283 8.36 19.78 0.46
CA LYS A 283 8.82 20.17 1.79
C LYS A 283 7.80 19.89 2.89
N THR A 284 6.50 19.89 2.56
CA THR A 284 5.43 19.66 3.54
C THR A 284 5.38 18.19 3.93
N ILE A 285 5.44 17.30 2.94
CA ILE A 285 5.52 15.85 3.19
C ILE A 285 6.91 15.43 3.71
N ALA A 286 7.97 16.14 3.36
CA ALA A 286 9.31 15.78 3.82
C ALA A 286 9.63 16.20 5.25
N ARG A 287 8.88 17.15 5.83
CA ARG A 287 9.21 17.79 7.12
C ARG A 287 9.44 16.79 8.26
N PRO A 288 8.60 15.76 8.49
CA PRO A 288 8.84 14.80 9.57
C PRO A 288 10.14 14.02 9.39
N TYR A 289 10.46 13.63 8.16
CA TYR A 289 11.70 12.87 7.87
C TYR A 289 12.94 13.74 8.08
N GLY A 290 12.89 15.00 7.66
CA GLY A 290 13.97 15.96 7.90
C GLY A 290 14.25 16.17 9.38
N VAL A 291 13.21 16.27 10.21
CA VAL A 291 13.35 16.37 11.68
C VAL A 291 13.95 15.10 12.26
N MET A 292 13.49 13.92 11.85
CA MET A 292 14.04 12.65 12.34
C MET A 292 15.50 12.44 11.91
N LEU A 293 15.86 12.81 10.68
CA LEU A 293 17.25 12.79 10.21
C LEU A 293 18.13 13.72 11.02
N LEU A 294 17.67 14.93 11.32
CA LEU A 294 18.41 15.87 12.16
C LEU A 294 18.74 15.25 13.51
N PHE A 295 17.76 14.66 14.21
CA PHE A 295 18.02 14.03 15.50
C PHE A 295 18.93 12.80 15.41
N ASN A 296 18.81 11.98 14.35
CA ASN A 296 19.72 10.86 14.13
C ASN A 296 21.16 11.33 13.85
N TYR A 297 21.35 12.40 13.06
CA TYR A 297 22.67 13.00 12.84
C TYR A 297 23.26 13.63 14.11
N LEU A 298 22.44 14.27 14.95
CA LEU A 298 22.87 14.72 16.27
C LEU A 298 23.32 13.54 17.14
N GLY A 299 22.60 12.42 17.10
CA GLY A 299 23.00 11.18 17.76
C GLY A 299 24.38 10.70 17.28
N LEU A 300 24.62 10.67 15.97
CA LEU A 300 25.93 10.30 15.42
C LEU A 300 27.04 11.29 15.82
N ALA A 301 26.75 12.59 15.85
CA ALA A 301 27.72 13.61 16.25
C ALA A 301 28.15 13.48 17.72
N VAL A 302 27.24 13.04 18.60
CA VAL A 302 27.52 12.81 20.02
C VAL A 302 28.23 11.46 20.27
N ALA A 303 28.16 10.53 19.32
CA ALA A 303 28.70 9.17 19.50
C ALA A 303 30.20 9.11 19.83
N PRO A 304 31.11 9.88 19.18
CA PRO A 304 32.52 9.90 19.55
C PRO A 304 32.74 10.37 20.99
N TRP A 305 32.04 11.44 21.41
CA TRP A 305 32.12 11.95 22.78
C TRP A 305 31.67 10.90 23.81
N ARG A 306 30.57 10.19 23.53
CA ARG A 306 30.14 9.07 24.39
C ARG A 306 31.14 7.92 24.42
N PHE A 307 31.68 7.56 23.27
CA PHE A 307 32.59 6.43 23.14
C PHE A 307 33.91 6.65 23.88
N PHE A 308 34.47 7.85 23.78
CA PHE A 308 35.79 8.16 24.35
C PHE A 308 35.74 8.75 25.77
N VAL A 309 34.66 9.47 26.14
CA VAL A 309 34.63 10.23 27.40
C VAL A 309 33.58 9.73 28.37
N LEU A 310 32.29 9.76 27.98
CA LEU A 310 31.21 9.52 28.96
C LEU A 310 30.98 8.05 29.31
N ASN A 311 31.23 7.13 28.38
CA ASN A 311 30.83 5.73 28.49
C ASN A 311 31.99 4.78 28.10
N ALA A 312 33.22 5.12 28.50
CA ALA A 312 34.42 4.36 28.16
C ALA A 312 34.36 2.87 28.57
N ASP A 313 33.62 2.54 29.64
CA ASP A 313 33.43 1.15 30.11
C ASP A 313 32.31 0.40 29.38
N HIS A 314 31.49 1.09 28.58
CA HIS A 314 30.30 0.55 27.91
C HIS A 314 30.35 0.77 26.39
N LYS A 315 31.55 0.71 25.80
CA LYS A 315 31.81 0.94 24.36
C LYS A 315 30.90 0.13 23.43
N GLY A 316 30.63 -1.14 23.75
CA GLY A 316 29.77 -1.98 22.92
C GLY A 316 28.31 -1.51 22.84
N ALA A 317 27.78 -0.91 23.91
CA ALA A 317 26.45 -0.31 23.89
C ALA A 317 26.41 0.94 22.99
N VAL A 318 27.47 1.75 23.00
CA VAL A 318 27.60 2.90 22.10
C VAL A 318 27.64 2.43 20.64
N LEU A 319 28.48 1.43 20.31
CA LEU A 319 28.59 0.87 18.96
C LEU A 319 27.27 0.27 18.46
N MET A 320 26.54 -0.45 19.32
CA MET A 320 25.23 -1.01 18.96
C MET A 320 24.23 0.09 18.60
N ASN A 321 24.18 1.18 19.37
CA ASN A 321 23.30 2.30 19.07
C ASN A 321 23.75 3.03 17.79
N VAL A 322 25.05 3.22 17.57
CA VAL A 322 25.57 3.80 16.32
C VAL A 322 25.12 2.98 15.10
N PHE A 323 25.22 1.65 15.17
CA PHE A 323 24.74 0.77 14.10
C PHE A 323 23.26 1.03 13.77
N TRP A 324 22.39 1.06 14.78
CA TRP A 324 20.96 1.31 14.58
C TRP A 324 20.66 2.74 14.10
N ILE A 325 21.41 3.75 14.55
CA ILE A 325 21.25 5.13 14.08
C ILE A 325 21.65 5.22 12.60
N ILE A 326 22.73 4.57 12.18
CA ILE A 326 23.13 4.52 10.76
C ILE A 326 22.04 3.83 9.93
N PHE A 327 21.52 2.69 10.42
CA PHE A 327 20.41 1.99 9.75
C PHE A 327 19.18 2.90 9.63
N ASN A 328 18.80 3.61 10.69
CA ASN A 328 17.70 4.58 10.68
C ASN A 328 17.97 5.73 9.68
N CYS A 329 19.18 6.27 9.62
CA CYS A 329 19.57 7.30 8.65
C CYS A 329 19.37 6.82 7.20
N VAL A 330 19.71 5.57 6.90
CA VAL A 330 19.48 5.00 5.55
C VAL A 330 17.98 4.93 5.26
N ILE A 331 17.19 4.34 6.15
CA ILE A 331 15.73 4.18 5.94
C ILE A 331 15.03 5.53 5.83
N ILE A 332 15.29 6.46 6.76
CA ILE A 332 14.67 7.79 6.74
C ILE A 332 15.20 8.61 5.55
N GLY A 333 16.47 8.44 5.18
CA GLY A 333 17.06 9.06 3.99
C GLY A 333 16.35 8.63 2.70
N THR A 334 16.07 7.34 2.55
CA THR A 334 15.26 6.82 1.44
C THR A 334 13.81 7.29 1.52
N ALA A 335 13.18 7.30 2.70
CA ALA A 335 11.84 7.87 2.87
C ALA A 335 11.78 9.35 2.45
N ASN A 336 12.82 10.12 2.77
CA ASN A 336 12.96 11.52 2.38
C ASN A 336 13.19 11.70 0.88
N SER A 337 13.90 10.78 0.22
CA SER A 337 14.09 10.85 -1.24
C SER A 337 12.82 10.54 -2.03
N VAL A 338 11.90 9.74 -1.49
CA VAL A 338 10.56 9.51 -2.07
C VAL A 338 9.75 10.81 -2.15
N ALA A 339 10.00 11.79 -1.27
CA ALA A 339 9.36 13.11 -1.32
C ALA A 339 9.86 14.01 -2.46
N VAL A 340 10.84 13.57 -3.25
CA VAL A 340 11.24 14.23 -4.49
C VAL A 340 10.34 13.75 -5.63
N GLU A 341 9.31 14.54 -5.94
CA GLU A 341 8.34 14.21 -6.97
C GLU A 341 8.96 14.30 -8.37
N ALA A 342 8.94 13.17 -9.08
CA ALA A 342 9.44 13.11 -10.45
C ALA A 342 8.50 13.86 -11.41
N GLN A 343 9.10 14.41 -12.48
CA GLN A 343 8.34 15.10 -13.52
C GLN A 343 7.40 14.12 -14.25
N GLN A 344 6.13 14.48 -14.35
CA GLN A 344 5.11 13.75 -15.12
C GLN A 344 4.43 14.73 -16.07
N ARG A 345 4.82 14.72 -17.34
CA ARG A 345 4.26 15.62 -18.37
C ARG A 345 3.00 15.06 -19.04
N ARG A 346 2.77 13.75 -18.93
CA ARG A 346 1.69 13.06 -19.65
C ARG A 346 0.43 13.06 -18.79
N GLY A 347 -0.69 13.50 -19.37
CA GLY A 347 -2.01 13.45 -18.74
C GLY A 347 -2.66 12.06 -18.79
N SER A 348 -2.18 11.17 -19.65
CA SER A 348 -2.61 9.77 -19.71
C SER A 348 -1.42 8.82 -19.73
N VAL A 349 -1.57 7.70 -19.04
CA VAL A 349 -0.52 6.67 -18.91
C VAL A 349 -0.47 5.85 -20.19
N ARG A 350 0.74 5.59 -20.68
CA ARG A 350 1.00 4.80 -21.88
C ARG A 350 1.41 3.38 -21.53
N LEU A 351 0.80 2.42 -22.21
CA LEU A 351 1.10 0.99 -22.08
C LEU A 351 1.97 0.56 -23.25
N ASN A 352 3.16 0.04 -22.94
CA ASN A 352 4.04 -0.56 -23.95
C ASN A 352 3.39 -1.85 -24.46
N ARG A 353 2.79 -1.78 -25.65
CA ARG A 353 2.08 -2.89 -26.30
C ARG A 353 2.35 -2.86 -27.79
N SER A 354 2.88 -3.97 -28.29
CA SER A 354 3.06 -4.21 -29.70
C SER A 354 1.82 -4.83 -30.29
N MET A 355 1.06 -4.01 -31.01
CA MET A 355 -0.09 -4.45 -31.79
C MET A 355 0.10 -4.04 -33.24
N ILE A 356 -0.27 -4.94 -34.15
CA ILE A 356 -0.35 -4.64 -35.57
C ILE A 356 -1.47 -3.62 -35.75
N VAL A 357 -1.13 -2.50 -36.39
CA VAL A 357 -2.03 -1.39 -36.65
C VAL A 357 -1.99 -1.05 -38.13
N SER A 358 -3.11 -0.61 -38.67
CA SER A 358 -3.20 -0.08 -40.03
C SER A 358 -3.68 1.36 -39.94
N ILE A 359 -2.86 2.30 -40.40
CA ILE A 359 -3.23 3.71 -40.51
C ILE A 359 -3.84 3.91 -41.88
N ARG A 360 -5.06 4.47 -41.91
CA ARG A 360 -5.73 4.83 -43.15
C ARG A 360 -5.58 6.33 -43.36
N THR A 361 -4.85 6.74 -44.39
CA THR A 361 -4.66 8.16 -44.70
C THR A 361 -5.91 8.75 -45.35
N LEU A 362 -6.03 10.09 -45.37
CA LEU A 362 -7.10 10.80 -46.09
C LEU A 362 -7.19 10.42 -47.58
N ASN A 363 -6.08 10.03 -48.20
CA ASN A 363 -6.02 9.57 -49.59
C ASN A 363 -6.46 8.11 -49.77
N GLY A 364 -6.93 7.46 -48.71
CA GLY A 364 -7.41 6.06 -48.72
C GLY A 364 -6.30 5.01 -48.65
N ALA A 365 -5.03 5.41 -48.61
CA ALA A 365 -3.92 4.46 -48.50
C ALA A 365 -3.88 3.85 -47.09
N ALA A 366 -3.72 2.52 -47.02
CA ALA A 366 -3.56 1.79 -45.77
C ALA A 366 -2.07 1.49 -45.56
N ILE A 367 -1.51 1.97 -44.47
CA ILE A 367 -0.11 1.79 -44.12
C ILE A 367 -0.04 0.91 -42.87
N SER A 368 0.64 -0.22 -42.99
CA SER A 368 0.86 -1.13 -41.87
C SER A 368 1.96 -0.61 -40.95
N GLY A 369 1.78 -0.84 -39.67
CA GLY A 369 2.75 -0.52 -38.65
C GLY A 369 2.53 -1.34 -37.39
N ILE A 370 3.45 -1.15 -36.44
CA ILE A 370 3.41 -1.77 -35.12
C ILE A 370 3.41 -0.67 -34.08
N SER A 371 2.44 -0.70 -33.18
CA SER A 371 2.44 0.20 -32.02
C SER A 371 3.62 -0.08 -31.09
N SER A 372 4.26 0.96 -30.57
CA SER A 372 5.24 0.84 -29.49
C SER A 372 4.58 1.08 -28.13
N ASP A 373 3.67 2.06 -28.07
CA ASP A 373 2.84 2.33 -26.90
C ASP A 373 1.44 2.86 -27.26
N LEU A 374 0.48 2.64 -26.36
CA LEU A 374 -0.90 3.07 -26.49
C LEU A 374 -1.40 3.70 -25.19
N SER A 375 -2.26 4.72 -25.30
CA SER A 375 -2.98 5.36 -24.20
C SER A 375 -4.34 5.86 -24.66
N LEU A 376 -5.17 6.31 -23.71
CA LEU A 376 -6.43 7.00 -24.03
C LEU A 376 -6.21 8.30 -24.81
N GLY A 377 -5.03 8.94 -24.67
CA GLY A 377 -4.70 10.19 -25.38
C GLY A 377 -4.01 9.99 -26.73
N GLY A 378 -3.79 8.74 -27.18
CA GLY A 378 -3.12 8.43 -28.44
C GLY A 378 -2.08 7.31 -28.32
N GLY A 379 -1.42 6.98 -29.42
CA GLY A 379 -0.40 5.94 -29.50
C GLY A 379 0.86 6.39 -30.22
N ALA A 380 1.95 5.66 -30.01
CA ALA A 380 3.14 5.73 -30.84
C ALA A 380 3.20 4.50 -31.75
N ILE A 381 3.41 4.72 -33.05
CA ILE A 381 3.38 3.67 -34.07
C ILE A 381 4.67 3.77 -34.90
N SER A 382 5.33 2.64 -35.07
CA SER A 382 6.41 2.48 -36.04
C SER A 382 5.82 1.96 -37.34
N LEU A 383 5.95 2.72 -38.42
CA LEU A 383 5.47 2.35 -39.75
C LEU A 383 6.50 1.48 -40.47
N GLU A 384 6.04 0.57 -41.31
CA GLU A 384 6.92 -0.28 -42.13
C GLU A 384 7.57 0.49 -43.29
N GLN A 385 6.93 1.58 -43.73
CA GLN A 385 7.41 2.45 -44.80
C GLN A 385 7.64 3.85 -44.25
N ALA A 386 8.67 4.52 -44.74
CA ALA A 386 8.89 5.93 -44.43
C ALA A 386 7.75 6.75 -45.05
N THR A 387 6.88 7.31 -44.22
CA THR A 387 5.74 8.12 -44.66
C THR A 387 5.67 9.39 -43.83
N THR A 388 5.55 10.53 -44.49
CA THR A 388 5.25 11.82 -43.85
C THR A 388 3.74 11.92 -43.66
N LEU A 389 3.28 11.96 -42.41
CA LEU A 389 1.90 12.24 -42.07
C LEU A 389 1.80 13.71 -41.65
N GLU A 390 0.88 14.47 -42.24
CA GLU A 390 0.61 15.84 -41.82
C GLU A 390 -0.15 15.85 -40.49
N GLN A 391 0.01 16.93 -39.72
CA GLN A 391 -0.71 17.08 -38.46
C GLN A 391 -2.22 17.17 -38.72
N GLY A 392 -2.98 16.14 -38.32
CA GLY A 392 -4.43 16.05 -38.54
C GLY A 392 -4.87 15.15 -39.70
N ALA A 393 -3.93 14.43 -40.33
CA ALA A 393 -4.16 13.48 -41.42
C ALA A 393 -4.57 12.07 -40.99
#